data_AF-A0A0K8Q3E9-F1
#
_entry.id   AF-A0A0K8Q3E9-F1
#
_cell.length_a   1.000
_cell.length_b   1.000
_cell.length_c   1.000
_cell.angle_alpha   90.00
_cell.angle_beta   90.00
_cell.angle_gamma   90.00
#
_symmetry.space_group_name_H-M   'P 1'
#
loop_
_entity.id
_entity.type
_entity.pdbx_description
1 polymer ?
#
loop_
_entity_poly.entity_id
_entity_poly.type
_entity_poly.pdbx_seq_one_letter_code
_entity_poly.pdbx_strand_id
1 'polypeptide(L)'
;MQPAKIQACLDHGAVAIVAGFQGRSRKKGKITTLGRGGSDLTAVALAAALGAAVCEIYTDVDGVFTADPRVVPRARKIDSISSDEMLELAASGAKVLNLRCVEYARRFSVCIHVRSSFTMDEGTLIVPAFHDPAAGPRTPSKEQPVITGVVRERSTAKITVAGARTMPQAYPWFSGSSPGRTRTWT
;
A
#
# COMPACT_ATOMS: atom_id res chain seq x y z
N MET A 1 -1.04 16.78 -9.86
CA MET A 1 -2.20 16.33 -10.65
C MET A 1 -3.28 17.41 -10.62
N GLN A 2 -4.14 17.53 -11.63
CA GLN A 2 -5.25 18.49 -11.69
C GLN A 2 -6.58 17.73 -11.81
N PRO A 3 -7.19 17.29 -10.70
CA PRO A 3 -8.42 16.49 -10.72
C PRO A 3 -9.58 17.16 -11.47
N ALA A 4 -9.67 18.49 -11.42
CA ALA A 4 -10.70 19.26 -12.11
C ALA A 4 -10.77 19.02 -13.64
N LYS A 5 -9.62 18.77 -14.29
CA LYS A 5 -9.60 18.45 -15.73
C LYS A 5 -10.18 17.06 -16.02
N ILE A 6 -9.97 16.14 -15.09
CA ILE A 6 -10.48 14.77 -15.20
C ILE A 6 -11.98 14.81 -14.95
N GLN A 7 -12.42 15.51 -13.90
CA GLN A 7 -13.85 15.69 -13.62
C GLN A 7 -14.59 16.29 -14.83
N ALA A 8 -14.07 17.37 -15.41
CA ALA A 8 -14.67 17.95 -16.62
C ALA A 8 -14.75 16.95 -17.78
N CYS A 9 -13.75 16.09 -17.97
CA CYS A 9 -13.80 15.03 -19.00
C CYS A 9 -14.92 14.01 -18.71
N LEU A 10 -15.05 13.58 -17.45
CA LEU A 10 -16.10 12.66 -17.00
C LEU A 10 -17.50 13.26 -17.14
N ASP A 11 -17.67 14.56 -16.85
CA ASP A 11 -18.94 15.28 -16.96
C ASP A 11 -19.48 15.31 -18.40
N HIS A 12 -18.61 15.17 -19.40
CA HIS A 12 -18.97 15.04 -20.82
C HIS A 12 -19.22 13.59 -21.26
N GLY A 13 -19.23 12.63 -20.34
CA GLY A 13 -19.42 11.20 -20.63
C GLY A 13 -18.21 10.51 -21.27
N ALA A 14 -17.02 11.14 -21.23
CA ALA A 14 -15.81 10.56 -21.79
C ALA A 14 -15.04 9.70 -20.77
N VAL A 15 -14.21 8.78 -21.27
CA VAL A 15 -13.30 7.96 -20.45
C VAL A 15 -11.94 8.66 -20.36
N ALA A 16 -11.56 9.07 -19.15
CA ALA A 16 -10.28 9.73 -18.91
C ALA A 16 -9.15 8.70 -18.74
N ILE A 17 -8.22 8.64 -19.70
CA ILE A 17 -7.00 7.81 -19.60
C ILE A 17 -5.87 8.65 -19.00
N VAL A 18 -5.33 8.20 -17.87
CA VAL A 18 -4.27 8.91 -17.14
C VAL A 18 -3.03 8.05 -17.03
N ALA A 19 -1.88 8.62 -17.38
CA ALA A 19 -0.59 7.98 -17.13
C ALA A 19 -0.33 7.88 -15.61
N GLY A 20 -0.30 6.65 -15.09
CA GLY A 20 0.09 6.36 -13.71
C GLY A 20 1.58 6.62 -13.43
N PHE A 21 1.98 6.45 -12.16
CA PHE A 21 3.39 6.47 -11.69
C PHE A 21 4.11 7.82 -11.75
N GLN A 22 3.60 8.77 -12.53
CA GLN A 22 4.22 10.08 -12.75
C GLN A 22 3.49 11.20 -11.98
N GLY A 23 4.25 12.19 -11.55
CA GLY A 23 3.77 13.37 -10.85
C GLY A 23 4.52 14.62 -11.27
N ARG A 24 4.07 15.78 -10.79
CA ARG A 24 4.70 17.07 -11.06
C ARG A 24 4.97 17.83 -9.76
N SER A 25 6.21 18.24 -9.55
CA SER A 25 6.60 19.07 -8.40
C SER A 25 5.88 20.41 -8.45
N ARG A 26 5.20 20.77 -7.35
CA ARG A 26 4.47 22.05 -7.25
C ARG A 26 5.39 23.27 -7.32
N LYS A 27 6.61 23.17 -6.80
CA LYS A 27 7.57 24.30 -6.73
C LYS A 27 8.29 24.56 -8.05
N LYS A 28 8.75 23.51 -8.73
CA LYS A 28 9.64 23.64 -9.90
C LYS A 28 9.01 23.16 -11.22
N GLY A 29 7.77 22.67 -11.20
CA GLY A 29 7.10 22.13 -12.39
C GLY A 29 7.74 20.87 -12.98
N LYS A 30 8.80 20.33 -12.35
CA LYS A 30 9.53 19.15 -12.84
C LYS A 30 8.69 17.88 -12.71
N ILE A 31 8.78 17.01 -13.71
CA ILE A 31 8.21 15.66 -13.69
C ILE A 31 9.00 14.81 -12.68
N THR A 32 8.28 14.04 -11.88
CA THR A 32 8.83 13.13 -10.87
C THR A 32 8.14 11.78 -10.97
N THR A 33 8.81 10.71 -10.57
CA THR A 33 8.21 9.38 -10.49
C THR A 33 7.88 9.03 -9.03
N LEU A 34 6.91 8.14 -8.82
CA LEU A 34 6.48 7.71 -7.49
C LEU A 34 7.23 6.46 -6.99
N GLY A 35 8.09 5.86 -7.80
CA GLY A 35 8.77 4.60 -7.51
C GLY A 35 7.86 3.38 -7.66
N ARG A 36 8.35 2.18 -7.30
CA ARG A 36 7.61 0.91 -7.47
C ARG A 36 6.22 0.99 -6.82
N GLY A 37 5.20 0.49 -7.53
CA GLY A 37 3.79 0.58 -7.14
C GLY A 37 3.16 1.96 -7.35
N GLY A 38 3.85 2.86 -8.07
CA GLY A 38 3.37 4.22 -8.31
C GLY A 38 2.10 4.31 -9.15
N SER A 39 1.83 3.33 -10.02
CA SER A 39 0.58 3.29 -10.79
C SER A 39 -0.62 3.05 -9.88
N ASP A 40 -0.58 2.01 -9.04
CA ASP A 40 -1.63 1.71 -8.06
C ASP A 40 -1.87 2.90 -7.13
N LEU A 41 -0.78 3.50 -6.63
CA LEU A 41 -0.88 4.70 -5.80
C LEU A 41 -1.52 5.89 -6.53
N THR A 42 -1.26 6.04 -7.84
CA THR A 42 -1.90 7.09 -8.65
C THR A 42 -3.39 6.83 -8.81
N ALA A 43 -3.78 5.57 -9.04
CA ALA A 43 -5.18 5.18 -9.18
C ALA A 43 -5.97 5.45 -7.89
N VAL A 44 -5.43 5.04 -6.73
CA VAL A 44 -6.07 5.30 -5.44
C VAL A 44 -6.09 6.79 -5.09
N ALA A 45 -5.01 7.53 -5.38
CA ALA A 45 -5.00 8.97 -5.17
C ALA A 45 -6.04 9.71 -6.03
N LEU A 46 -6.26 9.23 -7.27
CA LEU A 46 -7.33 9.71 -8.13
C LEU A 46 -8.71 9.38 -7.58
N ALA A 47 -8.94 8.13 -7.17
CA ALA A 47 -10.19 7.70 -6.58
C ALA A 47 -10.55 8.56 -5.36
N ALA A 48 -9.59 8.80 -4.47
CA ALA A 48 -9.77 9.70 -3.32
C ALA A 48 -10.10 11.14 -3.75
N ALA A 49 -9.38 11.69 -4.73
CA ALA A 49 -9.57 13.06 -5.18
C ALA A 49 -10.88 13.30 -5.94
N LEU A 50 -11.41 12.26 -6.60
CA LEU A 50 -12.66 12.31 -7.37
C LEU A 50 -13.87 11.81 -6.57
N GLY A 51 -13.67 11.33 -5.34
CA GLY A 51 -14.75 10.76 -4.52
C GLY A 51 -15.33 9.47 -5.12
N ALA A 52 -14.50 8.66 -5.77
CA ALA A 52 -14.95 7.40 -6.35
C ALA A 52 -15.34 6.39 -5.25
N ALA A 53 -16.43 5.65 -5.49
CA ALA A 53 -16.91 4.62 -4.56
C ALA A 53 -15.94 3.44 -4.41
N VAL A 54 -15.23 3.10 -5.50
CA VAL A 54 -14.28 1.98 -5.55
C VAL A 54 -13.12 2.31 -6.49
N CYS A 55 -11.93 1.82 -6.15
CA CYS A 55 -10.75 1.82 -7.01
C CYS A 55 -10.42 0.37 -7.41
N GLU A 56 -10.67 0.01 -8.66
CA GLU A 56 -10.34 -1.31 -9.18
C GLU A 56 -8.86 -1.38 -9.58
N ILE A 57 -8.16 -2.41 -9.09
CA ILE A 57 -6.78 -2.72 -9.46
C ILE A 57 -6.80 -4.05 -10.21
N TYR A 58 -6.61 -3.97 -11.52
CA TYR A 58 -6.50 -5.13 -12.40
C TYR A 58 -5.05 -5.61 -12.47
N THR A 59 -4.85 -6.89 -12.21
CA THR A 59 -3.53 -7.53 -12.14
C THR A 59 -3.57 -8.95 -12.72
N ASP A 60 -2.47 -9.71 -12.62
CA ASP A 60 -2.33 -11.09 -13.11
C ASP A 60 -2.70 -12.16 -12.06
N VAL A 61 -3.27 -11.74 -10.94
CA VAL A 61 -3.76 -12.63 -9.87
C VAL A 61 -5.25 -12.44 -9.65
N ASP A 62 -5.94 -13.53 -9.29
CA ASP A 62 -7.40 -13.55 -9.10
C ASP A 62 -7.88 -12.85 -7.82
N GLY A 63 -6.97 -12.38 -6.97
CA GLY A 63 -7.28 -11.72 -5.71
C GLY A 63 -6.21 -11.98 -4.65
N VAL A 64 -6.58 -11.70 -3.40
CA VAL A 64 -5.78 -12.01 -2.21
C VAL A 64 -6.19 -13.39 -1.70
N PHE A 65 -5.22 -14.22 -1.34
CA PHE A 65 -5.43 -15.57 -0.86
C PHE A 65 -4.96 -15.72 0.59
N THR A 66 -5.52 -16.71 1.31
CA THR A 66 -5.13 -17.05 2.69
C THR A 66 -3.66 -17.48 2.82
N ALA A 67 -3.04 -17.92 1.73
CA ALA A 67 -1.61 -18.21 1.60
C ALA A 67 -1.23 -18.18 0.10
N ASP A 68 0.06 -18.23 -0.24
CA ASP A 68 0.48 -18.37 -1.64
C ASP A 68 0.00 -19.72 -2.22
N PRO A 69 -0.94 -19.74 -3.19
CA PRO A 69 -1.50 -20.99 -3.71
C PRO A 69 -0.46 -21.86 -4.44
N ARG A 70 0.66 -21.28 -4.89
CA ARG A 70 1.78 -22.01 -5.50
C ARG A 70 2.57 -22.84 -4.49
N VAL A 71 2.45 -22.52 -3.20
CA VAL A 71 3.12 -23.22 -2.09
C VAL A 71 2.12 -24.05 -1.28
N VAL A 72 0.92 -23.52 -1.07
CA VAL A 72 -0.15 -24.16 -0.31
C VAL A 72 -1.35 -24.39 -1.24
N PRO A 73 -1.53 -25.58 -1.83
CA PRO A 73 -2.60 -25.85 -2.80
C PRO A 73 -4.01 -25.69 -2.23
N ARG A 74 -4.16 -25.75 -0.90
CA ARG A 74 -5.44 -25.54 -0.19
C ARG A 74 -5.70 -24.07 0.18
N ALA A 75 -4.85 -23.14 -0.25
CA ALA A 75 -5.09 -21.72 -0.04
C ALA A 75 -6.41 -21.31 -0.71
N ARG A 76 -7.21 -20.50 -0.01
CA ARG A 76 -8.50 -20.02 -0.52
C ARG A 76 -8.40 -18.54 -0.85
N LYS A 77 -9.10 -18.12 -1.90
CA LYS A 77 -9.30 -16.69 -2.17
C LYS A 77 -10.11 -16.07 -1.03
N ILE A 78 -9.74 -14.85 -0.65
CA ILE A 78 -10.44 -14.07 0.36
C ILE A 78 -11.39 -13.14 -0.38
N ASP A 79 -12.69 -13.21 -0.10
CA ASP A 79 -13.68 -12.37 -0.81
C ASP A 79 -13.61 -10.91 -0.32
N SER A 80 -13.38 -10.73 0.98
CA SER A 80 -13.32 -9.42 1.64
C SER A 80 -12.27 -9.43 2.75
N ILE A 81 -11.46 -8.37 2.80
CA ILE A 81 -10.44 -8.16 3.83
C ILE A 81 -10.42 -6.69 4.26
N SER A 82 -10.13 -6.41 5.52
CA SER A 82 -9.97 -5.01 5.95
C SER A 82 -8.64 -4.43 5.45
N SER A 83 -8.57 -3.11 5.34
CA SER A 83 -7.34 -2.42 4.97
C SER A 83 -6.21 -2.66 5.96
N ASP A 84 -6.53 -2.86 7.24
CA ASP A 84 -5.55 -3.11 8.29
C ASP A 84 -4.93 -4.51 8.13
N GLU A 85 -5.75 -5.53 7.92
CA GLU A 85 -5.27 -6.88 7.64
C GLU A 85 -4.47 -6.91 6.33
N MET A 86 -4.95 -6.23 5.28
CA MET A 86 -4.23 -6.17 4.02
C MET A 86 -2.89 -5.44 4.14
N LEU A 87 -2.81 -4.37 4.97
CA LEU A 87 -1.55 -3.69 5.28
C LEU A 87 -0.57 -4.64 5.94
N GLU A 88 -1.01 -5.42 6.92
CA GLU A 88 -0.14 -6.40 7.60
C GLU A 88 0.32 -7.50 6.65
N LEU A 89 -0.56 -8.03 5.79
CA LEU A 89 -0.19 -9.00 4.77
C LEU A 89 0.84 -8.43 3.79
N ALA A 90 0.61 -7.21 3.28
CA ALA A 90 1.53 -6.54 2.36
C ALA A 90 2.88 -6.23 3.02
N ALA A 91 2.87 -5.76 4.27
CA ALA A 91 4.08 -5.49 5.05
C ALA A 91 4.88 -6.77 5.34
N SER A 92 4.19 -7.90 5.51
CA SER A 92 4.79 -9.21 5.73
C SER A 92 5.31 -9.89 4.45
N GLY A 93 5.12 -9.28 3.28
CA GLY A 93 5.68 -9.75 2.01
C GLY A 93 4.65 -10.28 1.00
N ALA A 94 3.35 -10.10 1.20
CA ALA A 94 2.35 -10.46 0.20
C ALA A 94 2.49 -9.54 -1.03
N LYS A 95 2.73 -10.13 -2.19
CA LYS A 95 3.09 -9.40 -3.43
C LYS A 95 1.89 -9.09 -4.34
N VAL A 96 0.71 -8.89 -3.76
CA VAL A 96 -0.53 -8.62 -4.51
C VAL A 96 -0.73 -7.13 -4.74
N LEU A 97 -0.55 -6.31 -3.70
CA LEU A 97 -0.67 -4.85 -3.78
C LEU A 97 0.54 -4.17 -3.16
N ASN A 98 0.88 -2.98 -3.65
CA ASN A 98 1.90 -2.15 -3.02
C ASN A 98 1.42 -1.62 -1.66
N LEU A 99 2.25 -1.74 -0.62
CA LEU A 99 1.95 -1.25 0.74
C LEU A 99 1.47 0.21 0.76
N ARG A 100 2.15 1.10 0.02
CA ARG A 100 1.80 2.53 -0.01
C ARG A 100 0.43 2.80 -0.62
N CYS A 101 -0.02 1.95 -1.55
CA CYS A 101 -1.33 2.04 -2.17
C CYS A 101 -2.43 1.74 -1.13
N VAL A 102 -2.27 0.63 -0.40
CA VAL A 102 -3.22 0.21 0.65
C VAL A 102 -3.24 1.23 1.80
N GLU A 103 -2.08 1.76 2.19
CA GLU A 103 -1.96 2.79 3.23
C GLU A 103 -2.70 4.08 2.83
N TYR A 104 -2.54 4.50 1.57
CA TYR A 104 -3.24 5.68 1.06
C TYR A 104 -4.75 5.44 1.01
N ALA A 105 -5.18 4.27 0.53
CA ALA A 105 -6.60 3.92 0.48
C ALA A 105 -7.25 3.94 1.87
N ARG A 106 -6.59 3.33 2.87
CA ARG A 106 -7.02 3.39 4.27
C ARG A 106 -7.16 4.83 4.77
N ARG A 107 -6.15 5.67 4.52
CA ARG A 107 -6.13 7.06 5.01
C ARG A 107 -7.27 7.91 4.46
N PHE A 108 -7.70 7.63 3.24
CA PHE A 108 -8.75 8.40 2.55
C PHE A 108 -10.06 7.60 2.39
N SER A 109 -10.22 6.50 3.13
CA SER A 109 -11.40 5.63 3.12
C SER A 109 -11.83 5.18 1.72
N VAL A 110 -10.86 4.88 0.84
CA VAL A 110 -11.11 4.36 -0.51
C VAL A 110 -11.19 2.84 -0.45
N CYS A 111 -12.28 2.26 -0.96
CA CYS A 111 -12.37 0.82 -1.18
C CYS A 111 -11.49 0.42 -2.38
N ILE A 112 -10.65 -0.61 -2.22
CA ILE A 112 -9.88 -1.18 -3.32
C ILE A 112 -10.51 -2.51 -3.73
N HIS A 113 -10.67 -2.74 -5.03
CA HIS A 113 -11.12 -4.02 -5.57
C HIS A 113 -10.00 -4.65 -6.41
N VAL A 114 -9.37 -5.71 -5.89
CA VAL A 114 -8.32 -6.43 -6.60
C VAL A 114 -8.95 -7.47 -7.51
N ARG A 115 -8.71 -7.38 -8.82
CA ARG A 115 -9.27 -8.28 -9.83
C ARG A 115 -8.21 -8.76 -10.80
N SER A 116 -8.48 -9.91 -11.42
CA SER A 116 -7.66 -10.39 -12.54
C SER A 116 -8.02 -9.66 -13.82
N SER A 117 -7.02 -9.37 -14.65
CA SER A 117 -7.20 -8.88 -16.03
C SER A 117 -7.64 -10.00 -16.99
N PHE A 118 -7.51 -11.26 -16.56
CA PHE A 118 -7.67 -12.44 -17.41
C PHE A 118 -8.95 -13.22 -17.15
N THR A 119 -9.65 -12.95 -16.03
CA THR A 119 -10.88 -13.64 -15.63
C THR A 119 -11.95 -12.63 -15.25
N MET A 120 -13.21 -13.08 -15.28
CA MET A 120 -14.36 -12.28 -14.84
C MET A 120 -14.67 -12.48 -13.36
N ASP A 121 -13.80 -13.17 -12.63
CA ASP A 121 -14.02 -13.49 -11.22
C ASP A 121 -14.12 -12.23 -10.37
N GLU A 122 -14.93 -12.29 -9.32
CA GLU A 122 -15.19 -11.15 -8.43
C GLU A 122 -13.96 -10.67 -7.64
N GLY A 123 -12.78 -11.29 -7.74
CA GLY A 123 -11.61 -10.74 -7.07
C GLY A 123 -11.65 -10.79 -5.54
N THR A 124 -11.03 -9.80 -4.90
CA THR A 124 -11.05 -9.53 -3.46
C THR A 124 -11.35 -8.05 -3.20
N LEU A 125 -12.30 -7.77 -2.31
CA LEU A 125 -12.62 -6.41 -1.87
C LEU A 125 -11.84 -6.05 -0.59
N ILE A 126 -11.05 -4.98 -0.65
CA ILE A 126 -10.36 -4.41 0.49
C ILE A 126 -11.14 -3.20 0.98
N VAL A 127 -11.69 -3.32 2.19
CA VAL A 127 -12.54 -2.29 2.80
C VAL A 127 -11.78 -1.52 3.87
N PRO A 128 -11.96 -0.20 4.01
CA PRO A 128 -11.37 0.56 5.10
C PRO A 128 -11.71 -0.07 6.46
N ALA A 129 -10.70 -0.30 7.29
CA ALA A 129 -10.90 -0.72 8.66
C ALA A 129 -11.39 0.49 9.46
N PHE A 130 -12.70 0.74 9.48
CA PHE A 130 -13.48 1.20 10.64
C PHE A 130 -14.93 1.55 10.24
N HIS A 131 -15.85 0.98 11.03
CA HIS A 131 -17.21 1.42 11.36
C HIS A 131 -17.82 2.50 10.47
N ASP A 132 -18.71 2.07 9.57
CA ASP A 132 -19.83 2.92 9.24
C ASP A 132 -20.75 2.96 10.49
N PRO A 133 -21.00 4.12 11.12
CA PRO A 133 -22.00 4.23 12.18
C PRO A 133 -23.45 4.16 11.64
N ALA A 134 -23.64 4.32 10.32
CA ALA A 134 -24.92 4.19 9.62
C ALA A 134 -25.17 2.77 9.08
N ALA A 135 -24.12 2.00 8.77
CA ALA A 135 -24.21 0.55 8.71
C ALA A 135 -24.31 0.09 10.15
N GLY A 136 -25.55 -0.06 10.64
CA GLY A 136 -25.82 -0.64 11.95
C GLY A 136 -24.95 -1.88 12.19
N PRO A 137 -24.69 -2.23 13.47
CA PRO A 137 -23.71 -3.24 13.84
C PRO A 137 -23.81 -4.41 12.88
N ARG A 138 -22.75 -4.65 12.08
CA ARG A 138 -22.66 -5.86 11.28
C ARG A 138 -22.97 -6.97 12.26
N THR A 139 -24.14 -7.59 12.13
CA THR A 139 -24.53 -8.70 12.98
C THR A 139 -23.33 -9.63 12.95
N PRO A 140 -22.66 -9.93 14.08
CA PRO A 140 -21.52 -10.83 14.08
C PRO A 140 -22.07 -12.22 13.79
N SER A 141 -22.37 -12.48 12.53
CA SER A 141 -22.85 -13.76 12.05
C SER A 141 -21.67 -14.46 11.40
N LYS A 142 -21.36 -15.64 11.95
CA LYS A 142 -20.28 -16.59 11.62
C LYS A 142 -18.95 -16.34 12.30
N GLU A 143 -18.37 -17.43 12.79
CA GLU A 143 -16.98 -17.54 13.26
C GLU A 143 -16.07 -16.77 12.29
N GLN A 144 -15.54 -15.65 12.76
CA GLN A 144 -14.52 -14.93 12.02
C GLN A 144 -13.20 -15.67 12.23
N PRO A 145 -12.44 -15.94 11.16
CA PRO A 145 -11.14 -16.56 11.32
C PRO A 145 -10.27 -15.65 12.17
N VAL A 146 -9.70 -16.19 13.25
CA VAL A 146 -8.72 -15.46 14.10
C VAL A 146 -7.48 -15.09 13.29
N ILE A 147 -7.19 -15.84 12.22
CA ILE A 147 -6.06 -15.64 11.32
C ILE A 147 -6.56 -15.56 9.88
N THR A 148 -6.40 -14.39 9.27
CA THR A 148 -6.88 -14.08 7.91
C THR A 148 -5.98 -14.67 6.81
N GLY A 149 -4.68 -14.77 7.07
CA GLY A 149 -3.74 -15.38 6.13
C GLY A 149 -2.33 -15.58 6.68
N VAL A 150 -1.53 -16.32 5.92
CA VAL A 150 -0.13 -16.63 6.22
C VAL A 150 0.74 -16.21 5.04
N VAL A 151 1.74 -15.37 5.33
CA VAL A 151 2.68 -14.85 4.34
C VAL A 151 4.07 -15.39 4.61
N ARG A 152 4.82 -15.65 3.55
CA ARG A 152 6.22 -16.06 3.62
C ARG A 152 7.10 -15.06 2.89
N GLU A 153 8.04 -14.47 3.62
CA GLU A 153 9.12 -13.66 3.03
C GLU A 153 10.41 -14.48 2.97
N ARG A 154 11.08 -14.49 1.81
CA ARG A 154 12.35 -15.24 1.59
C ARG A 154 13.54 -14.33 1.29
N SER A 155 13.31 -13.04 1.04
CA SER A 155 14.33 -12.07 0.64
C SER A 155 14.85 -11.19 1.78
N THR A 156 14.74 -11.69 3.01
CA THR A 156 15.22 -11.01 4.23
C THR A 156 16.44 -11.70 4.81
N ALA A 157 17.40 -10.92 5.31
CA ALA A 157 18.52 -11.40 6.12
C ALA A 157 18.39 -10.88 7.55
N LYS A 158 18.75 -11.71 8.54
CA LYS A 158 18.79 -11.32 9.95
C LYS A 158 20.20 -10.88 10.32
N ILE A 159 20.34 -9.64 10.79
CA ILE A 159 21.59 -9.10 11.35
C ILE A 159 21.38 -8.93 12.85
N THR A 160 22.27 -9.47 13.67
CA THR A 160 22.24 -9.32 15.13
C THR A 160 23.51 -8.63 15.57
N VAL A 161 23.38 -7.45 16.18
CA VAL A 161 24.51 -6.73 16.79
C VAL A 161 24.62 -7.15 18.25
N ALA A 162 25.54 -8.07 18.54
CA ALA A 162 25.82 -8.50 19.90
C ALA A 162 26.77 -7.51 20.60
N GLY A 163 26.63 -7.35 21.91
CA GLY A 163 27.54 -6.53 22.72
C GLY A 163 27.39 -5.01 22.56
N ALA A 164 26.29 -4.54 21.97
CA ALA A 164 25.99 -3.11 21.91
C ALA A 164 25.83 -2.55 23.33
N ARG A 165 26.69 -1.61 23.73
CA ARG A 165 26.54 -0.88 25.00
C ARG A 165 25.32 0.04 24.89
N THR A 166 24.36 -0.17 25.76
CA THR A 166 23.20 0.73 25.91
C THR A 166 23.68 2.04 26.54
N MET A 167 24.11 2.99 25.72
CA MET A 167 24.39 4.36 26.16
C MET A 167 23.11 5.18 25.95
N PRO A 168 22.55 5.83 26.98
CA PRO A 168 21.55 6.88 26.80
C PRO A 168 22.17 7.96 25.90
N GLN A 169 21.50 8.34 24.81
CA GLN A 169 22.10 9.21 23.79
C GLN A 169 22.55 10.56 24.37
N ALA A 170 23.87 10.78 24.36
CA ALA A 170 24.44 12.07 23.99
C ALA A 170 25.44 11.77 22.88
N TYR A 171 25.10 12.08 21.63
CA TYR A 171 26.01 11.98 20.49
C TYR A 171 26.97 13.18 20.50
N PRO A 172 28.28 13.05 20.82
CA PRO A 172 29.21 14.18 20.78
C PRO A 172 29.84 14.35 19.39
N TRP A 173 29.69 13.36 18.49
CA TRP A 173 30.32 13.37 17.15
C TRP A 173 29.78 14.44 16.20
N PHE A 174 28.68 15.15 16.57
CA PHE A 174 28.17 16.32 15.84
C PHE A 174 28.59 17.67 16.44
N SER A 175 29.31 17.71 17.57
CA SER A 175 29.81 18.95 18.16
C SER A 175 31.27 18.78 18.58
N GLY A 176 32.17 19.04 17.64
CA GLY A 176 33.62 19.01 17.86
C GLY A 176 34.31 20.21 17.22
N SER A 177 33.94 21.42 17.60
CA SER A 177 34.84 22.57 17.51
C SER A 177 35.82 22.49 18.68
N SER A 178 37.05 22.05 18.44
CA SER A 178 38.27 22.67 19.01
C SER A 178 39.58 22.03 18.52
N PRO A 179 40.68 22.81 18.56
CA PRO A 179 41.76 22.77 17.58
C PRO A 179 42.92 21.84 17.99
N GLY A 180 43.73 21.46 17.00
CA GLY A 180 45.06 20.92 17.26
C GLY A 180 45.17 19.41 17.25
N ARG A 181 44.91 18.77 16.10
CA ARG A 181 45.65 17.56 15.75
C ARG A 181 45.65 17.34 14.23
N THR A 182 46.75 17.74 13.60
CA THR A 182 47.11 17.31 12.25
C THR A 182 47.27 15.79 12.27
N ARG A 183 46.46 15.08 11.47
CA ARG A 183 46.80 13.74 11.02
C ARG A 183 46.82 13.77 9.50
N THR A 184 48.04 13.73 8.98
CA THR A 184 48.38 13.40 7.60
C THR A 184 47.89 12.00 7.27
N TRP A 185 47.28 11.84 6.10
CA TRP A 185 46.90 10.55 5.55
C TRP A 185 47.91 10.19 4.44
N THR A 186 48.57 9.04 4.58
CA THR A 186 49.07 8.23 3.45
C THR A 186 48.14 7.04 3.30
#